data_AF-A0A7J7LFV7-F1
#
_entry.id   AF-A0A7J7LFV7-F1
#
_cell.length_a   1.000
_cell.length_b   1.000
_cell.length_c   1.000
_cell.angle_alpha   90.00
_cell.angle_beta   90.00
_cell.angle_gamma   90.00
#
_symmetry.space_group_name_H-M   'P 1'
#
loop_
_entity.id
_entity.type
_entity.pdbx_description
1 polymer ?
#
loop_
_entity_poly.entity_id
_entity_poly.type
_entity_poly.pdbx_seq_one_letter_code
_entity_poly.pdbx_strand_id
1 'polypeptide(L)'
;MNVHYGFVKRSKPGHETGFEINDANLFEMEHCDGIVVASVIFGNYYIMQQQKNISEAAKENVCFYMLVDEEAEAFMKNSSSLNEKKIVGIWRVVIVHNLPYRRNGKVSKHLPHRIWRVVTVLPAAFFVF
;
A
#
# COMPACT_ATOMS: atom_id res chain seq x y z
N MET A 1 -6.02 25.06 -12.29
CA MET A 1 -5.95 23.78 -11.53
C MET A 1 -4.69 23.81 -10.69
N ASN A 2 -4.81 23.95 -9.37
CA ASN A 2 -3.66 24.13 -8.48
C ASN A 2 -3.23 22.77 -7.93
N VAL A 3 -2.03 22.31 -8.30
CA VAL A 3 -1.50 21.01 -7.88
C VAL A 3 -0.50 21.25 -6.76
N HIS A 4 -0.87 20.86 -5.55
CA HIS A 4 0.07 20.90 -4.43
C HIS A 4 1.02 19.70 -4.52
N TYR A 5 2.23 19.96 -4.99
CA TYR A 5 3.36 19.03 -4.89
C TYR A 5 4.04 19.24 -3.53
N GLY A 6 3.72 18.38 -2.56
CA GLY A 6 4.29 18.43 -1.22
C GLY A 6 3.46 17.65 -0.20
N PHE A 7 3.99 17.48 1.00
CA PHE A 7 3.23 16.97 2.16
C PHE A 7 2.02 17.88 2.38
N VAL A 8 0.82 17.29 2.39
CA VAL A 8 -0.40 18.06 2.67
C VAL A 8 -0.34 18.45 4.15
N LYS A 9 -0.45 19.74 4.46
CA LYS A 9 -0.49 20.29 5.84
C LYS A 9 -1.78 19.89 6.59
N ARG A 10 -2.24 18.64 6.49
CA ARG A 10 -3.33 18.10 7.31
C ARG A 10 -2.76 17.09 8.30
N SER A 11 -3.37 17.07 9.49
CA SER A 11 -2.83 16.51 10.73
C SER A 11 -2.54 15.01 10.70
N LYS A 12 -3.13 14.24 9.77
CA LYS A 12 -2.86 12.82 9.60
C LYS A 12 -2.82 12.43 8.10
N PRO A 13 -1.79 11.71 7.64
CA PRO A 13 -1.77 11.16 6.29
C PRO A 13 -2.86 10.10 6.15
N GLY A 14 -3.65 10.16 5.06
CA GLY A 14 -4.72 9.19 4.79
C GLY A 14 -6.12 9.65 5.21
N HIS A 15 -6.28 10.82 5.81
CA HIS A 15 -7.58 11.44 6.09
C HIS A 15 -7.66 12.82 5.43
N GLU A 16 -8.53 12.98 4.43
CA GLU A 16 -8.72 14.22 3.67
C GLU A 16 -7.44 14.78 3.00
N THR A 17 -6.42 13.93 2.78
CA THR A 17 -5.15 14.30 2.12
C THR A 17 -5.19 14.11 0.60
N GLY A 18 -6.39 13.97 0.04
CA GLY A 18 -6.62 13.66 -1.36
C GLY A 18 -6.62 12.18 -1.69
N PHE A 19 -6.37 11.29 -0.72
CA PHE A 19 -6.70 9.85 -0.70
C PHE A 19 -7.20 9.52 0.71
N GLU A 20 -7.96 8.45 0.82
CA GLU A 20 -8.53 7.95 2.07
C GLU A 20 -8.05 6.53 2.37
N ILE A 21 -7.65 6.28 3.61
CA ILE A 21 -7.30 4.95 4.12
C ILE A 21 -8.21 4.69 5.32
N ASN A 22 -8.76 3.49 5.41
CA ASN A 22 -9.61 3.09 6.53
C ASN A 22 -8.84 3.18 7.86
N ASP A 23 -9.49 3.70 8.89
CA ASP A 23 -8.92 3.88 10.24
C ASP A 23 -8.30 2.60 10.81
N ALA A 24 -8.89 1.43 10.52
CA ALA A 24 -8.32 0.15 10.95
C ALA A 24 -6.93 -0.12 10.35
N ASN A 25 -6.71 0.27 9.08
CA ASN A 25 -5.40 0.15 8.45
C ASN A 25 -4.44 1.22 8.97
N LEU A 26 -4.92 2.45 9.18
CA LEU A 26 -4.12 3.54 9.75
C LEU A 26 -3.61 3.17 11.15
N PHE A 27 -4.47 2.60 11.98
CA PHE A 27 -4.11 2.13 13.31
C PHE A 27 -2.98 1.10 13.25
N GLU A 28 -3.11 0.08 12.40
CA GLU A 28 -2.07 -0.96 12.24
C GLU A 28 -0.77 -0.41 11.62
N MET A 29 -0.86 0.64 10.79
CA MET A 29 0.30 1.32 10.21
C MET A 29 1.02 2.20 11.24
N GLU A 30 0.30 2.83 12.15
CA GLU A 30 0.85 3.62 13.26
C GLU A 30 1.53 2.73 14.31
N HIS A 31 1.08 1.47 14.49
CA HIS A 31 1.66 0.51 15.42
C HIS A 31 2.90 -0.24 14.88
N CYS A 32 3.37 0.10 13.67
CA CYS A 32 4.61 -0.46 13.17
C CYS A 32 5.81 0.32 13.72
N ASP A 33 6.47 -0.23 14.74
CA ASP A 33 7.69 0.33 15.33
C ASP A 33 8.98 0.01 14.54
N GLY A 34 8.86 -0.84 13.51
CA GLY A 34 9.98 -1.37 12.74
C GLY A 34 10.24 -0.68 11.40
N ILE A 35 10.91 -1.40 10.50
CA ILE A 35 11.17 -0.92 9.14
C ILE A 35 9.90 -1.09 8.31
N VAL A 36 9.43 0.00 7.70
CA VAL A 36 8.29 -0.05 6.78
C VAL A 36 8.77 -0.31 5.36
N VAL A 37 8.28 -1.42 4.79
CA VAL A 37 8.41 -1.72 3.37
C VAL A 37 7.03 -1.61 2.73
N ALA A 38 6.90 -0.76 1.73
CA ALA A 38 5.64 -0.55 1.03
C ALA A 38 5.78 -0.85 -0.46
N SER A 39 4.76 -1.49 -1.02
CA SER A 39 4.58 -1.61 -2.47
C SER A 39 3.22 -1.06 -2.86
N VAL A 40 3.06 -0.75 -4.14
CA VAL A 40 1.88 -0.07 -4.68
C VAL A 40 1.43 -0.77 -5.94
N ILE A 41 0.18 -1.22 -5.97
CA ILE A 41 -0.46 -1.86 -7.12
C ILE A 41 -1.79 -1.16 -7.40
N PHE A 42 -1.94 -0.57 -8.57
CA PHE A 42 -3.17 0.13 -8.96
C PHE A 42 -3.64 -0.30 -10.35
N GLY A 43 -4.92 -0.63 -10.47
CA GLY A 43 -5.63 -0.94 -11.71
C GLY A 43 -5.19 -2.18 -12.49
N ASN A 44 -3.92 -2.56 -12.47
CA ASN A 44 -3.44 -3.73 -13.20
C ASN A 44 -3.57 -5.01 -12.38
N TYR A 45 -4.17 -6.03 -12.99
CA TYR A 45 -4.38 -7.36 -12.44
C TYR A 45 -3.07 -8.13 -12.36
N TYR A 46 -2.32 -7.86 -11.31
CA TYR A 46 -1.04 -8.50 -11.08
C TYR A 46 -1.22 -9.70 -10.15
N ILE A 47 -0.79 -10.88 -10.62
CA ILE A 47 -0.73 -12.07 -9.78
C ILE A 47 0.37 -11.84 -8.76
N MET A 48 -0.05 -11.74 -7.51
CA MET A 48 0.82 -11.57 -6.36
C MET A 48 1.60 -12.85 -6.10
N GLN A 49 2.91 -12.83 -6.31
CA GLN A 49 3.76 -13.93 -5.86
C GLN A 49 4.16 -13.73 -4.41
N GLN A 50 3.71 -14.68 -3.58
CA GLN A 50 4.13 -14.77 -2.19
C GLN A 50 5.64 -15.06 -2.13
N GLN A 51 6.38 -14.15 -1.48
CA GLN A 51 7.80 -14.33 -1.23
C GLN A 51 8.01 -15.46 -0.22
N LYS A 52 8.78 -16.48 -0.62
CA LYS A 52 9.05 -17.67 0.22
C LYS A 52 10.33 -17.54 1.06
N ASN A 53 11.30 -16.74 0.62
CA ASN A 53 12.65 -16.67 1.20
C ASN A 53 12.89 -15.37 1.99
N ILE A 54 12.03 -15.07 2.96
CA ILE A 54 12.24 -13.94 3.88
C ILE A 54 12.71 -14.51 5.22
N SER A 55 13.79 -13.93 5.76
CA SER A 55 14.35 -14.33 7.05
C SER A 55 13.36 -14.09 8.19
N GLU A 56 13.40 -14.92 9.23
CA GLU A 56 12.53 -14.78 10.41
C GLU A 56 12.70 -13.42 11.09
N ALA A 57 13.96 -12.97 11.22
CA ALA A 57 14.26 -11.63 11.73
C ALA A 57 13.59 -10.51 10.92
N ALA A 58 13.46 -10.66 9.60
CA ALA A 58 12.76 -9.67 8.78
C ALA A 58 11.23 -9.76 8.96
N LYS A 59 10.65 -10.94 9.19
CA LYS A 59 9.21 -11.07 9.46
C LYS A 59 8.79 -10.42 10.79
N GLU A 60 9.68 -10.39 11.77
CA GLU A 60 9.43 -9.77 13.08
C GLU A 60 9.69 -8.26 13.09
N ASN A 61 10.74 -7.79 12.40
CA ASN A 61 11.19 -6.40 12.48
C ASN A 61 10.73 -5.51 11.30
N VAL A 62 10.16 -6.10 10.24
CA VAL A 62 9.75 -5.38 9.02
C VAL A 62 8.26 -5.52 8.81
N CYS A 63 7.58 -4.38 8.66
CA CYS A 63 6.17 -4.35 8.31
C CYS A 63 6.03 -4.20 6.79
N PHE A 64 5.44 -5.21 6.17
CA PHE A 64 5.21 -5.27 4.74
C PHE A 64 3.79 -4.82 4.41
N TYR A 65 3.67 -3.65 3.79
CA TYR A 65 2.39 -3.10 3.36
C TYR A 65 2.27 -3.08 1.85
N MET A 66 1.08 -3.40 1.37
CA MET A 66 0.75 -3.25 -0.03
C MET A 66 -0.46 -2.35 -0.19
N LEU A 67 -0.25 -1.22 -0.87
CA LEU A 67 -1.29 -0.25 -1.16
C LEU A 67 -1.98 -0.67 -2.47
N VAL A 68 -3.29 -0.89 -2.40
CA VAL A 68 -4.13 -1.31 -3.54
C VAL A 68 -5.32 -0.37 -3.72
N ASP A 69 -5.85 -0.27 -4.94
CA ASP A 69 -7.13 0.39 -5.20
C ASP A 69 -8.30 -0.60 -5.09
N GLU A 70 -9.52 -0.07 -5.10
CA GLU A 70 -10.76 -0.86 -5.03
C GLU A 70 -10.87 -1.89 -6.16
N GLU A 71 -10.37 -1.55 -7.34
CA GLU A 71 -10.35 -2.44 -8.51
C GLU A 71 -9.41 -3.64 -8.27
N ALA A 72 -8.19 -3.39 -7.81
CA ALA A 72 -7.26 -4.45 -7.44
C ALA A 72 -7.76 -5.28 -6.24
N GLU A 73 -8.41 -4.67 -5.25
CA GLU A 73 -9.02 -5.38 -4.12
C GLU A 73 -10.10 -6.36 -4.60
N ALA A 74 -11.00 -5.90 -5.47
CA ALA A 74 -12.07 -6.73 -6.03
C ALA A 74 -11.49 -7.92 -6.81
N PHE A 75 -10.42 -7.71 -7.59
CA PHE A 75 -9.72 -8.78 -8.27
C PHE A 75 -9.08 -9.78 -7.29
N MET A 76 -8.41 -9.30 -6.24
CA MET A 76 -7.78 -10.17 -5.24
C MET A 76 -8.83 -11.02 -4.49
N LYS A 77 -9.98 -10.45 -4.14
CA LYS A 77 -11.12 -11.17 -3.55
C LYS A 77 -11.64 -12.28 -4.46
N ASN A 78 -11.78 -12.01 -5.76
CA ASN A 78 -12.25 -13.02 -6.73
C ASN A 78 -11.24 -14.14 -6.96
N SER A 79 -9.94 -13.84 -6.88
CA SER A 79 -8.86 -14.83 -7.07
C SER A 79 -8.59 -15.70 -5.83
N SER A 80 -9.34 -15.55 -4.74
CA SER A 80 -9.12 -16.22 -3.44
C SER A 80 -7.72 -16.00 -2.84
N SER A 81 -6.98 -15.00 -3.32
CA SER A 81 -5.62 -14.70 -2.84
C SER A 81 -5.62 -13.90 -1.53
N LEU A 82 -6.76 -13.32 -1.16
CA LEU A 82 -6.94 -12.48 0.02
C LEU A 82 -7.57 -13.29 1.17
N ASN A 83 -6.82 -13.51 2.25
CA ASN A 83 -7.39 -14.09 3.48
C ASN A 83 -8.35 -13.10 4.17
N GLU A 84 -9.21 -13.59 5.08
CA GLU A 84 -10.15 -12.77 5.87
C GLU A 84 -9.46 -11.59 6.60
N LYS A 85 -8.18 -11.75 6.93
CA LYS A 85 -7.33 -10.73 7.56
C LYS A 85 -6.73 -9.70 6.59
N LYS A 86 -7.09 -9.74 5.30
CA LYS A 86 -6.51 -8.93 4.22
C LYS A 86 -4.99 -9.08 4.11
N ILE A 87 -4.49 -10.30 4.27
CA ILE A 87 -3.07 -10.63 4.16
C ILE A 87 -2.86 -11.55 2.97
N VAL A 88 -1.86 -11.23 2.15
CA VAL A 88 -1.40 -12.05 1.02
C VAL A 88 0.05 -12.44 1.28
N GLY A 89 0.26 -13.66 1.76
CA GLY A 89 1.56 -14.13 2.20
C GLY A 89 2.09 -13.35 3.40
N ILE A 90 3.14 -12.57 3.19
CA ILE A 90 3.75 -11.68 4.20
C ILE A 90 3.25 -10.24 4.10
N TRP A 91 2.52 -9.90 3.04
CA TRP A 91 2.06 -8.54 2.77
C TRP A 91 0.69 -8.31 3.39
N ARG A 92 0.58 -7.22 4.15
CA ARG A 92 -0.73 -6.71 4.58
C ARG A 92 -1.29 -5.77 3.52
N VAL A 93 -2.50 -6.06 3.06
CA VAL A 93 -3.17 -5.28 2.02
C VAL A 93 -3.90 -4.10 2.64
N VAL A 94 -3.52 -2.90 2.20
CA VAL A 94 -4.10 -1.62 2.61
C VAL A 94 -4.84 -1.05 1.40
N ILE A 95 -6.16 -0.93 1.54
CA ILE A 95 -7.02 -0.37 0.49
C ILE A 95 -6.96 1.15 0.59
N VAL A 96 -6.71 1.79 -0.54
CA VAL A 96 -6.67 3.23 -0.67
C VAL A 96 -7.84 3.68 -1.53
N HIS A 97 -8.71 4.48 -0.93
CA HIS A 97 -9.87 5.09 -1.56
C HIS A 97 -9.51 6.47 -2.13
N ASN A 98 -10.28 6.89 -3.13
CA ASN A 98 -10.24 8.25 -3.70
C ASN A 98 -8.82 8.72 -4.09
N LEU A 99 -8.09 7.94 -4.88
CA LEU A 99 -6.68 8.20 -5.19
C LEU A 99 -6.46 9.56 -5.92
N PRO A 100 -5.55 10.43 -5.43
CA PRO A 100 -5.30 11.73 -6.04
C PRO A 100 -4.38 11.53 -7.22
N TYR A 101 -4.81 12.04 -8.37
CA TYR A 101 -4.05 12.08 -9.62
C TYR A 101 -3.74 10.70 -10.25
N ARG A 102 -4.56 10.32 -11.22
CA ARG A 102 -4.20 9.42 -12.32
C ARG A 102 -3.63 10.25 -13.47
N ARG A 103 -2.30 10.29 -13.63
CA ARG A 103 -1.69 10.85 -14.86
C ARG A 103 -1.65 9.73 -15.91
N ASN A 104 -2.37 9.90 -17.02
CA ASN A 104 -2.52 8.89 -18.08
C ASN A 104 -3.09 7.55 -17.56
N GLY A 105 -4.06 7.60 -16.64
CA GLY A 105 -4.62 6.39 -16.01
C GLY A 105 -3.72 5.73 -14.97
N LYS A 106 -2.46 6.17 -14.82
CA LYS A 106 -1.51 5.64 -13.84
C LYS A 106 -1.48 6.52 -12.59
N VAL A 107 -1.68 5.90 -11.44
CA VAL A 107 -1.56 6.57 -10.14
C VAL A 107 -0.08 6.81 -9.84
N SER A 108 0.23 7.95 -9.24
CA SER A 108 1.62 8.33 -8.94
C SER A 108 2.23 7.41 -7.89
N LYS A 109 3.31 6.72 -8.27
CA LYS A 109 4.15 5.84 -7.41
C LYS A 109 4.72 6.48 -6.14
N HIS A 110 4.49 7.77 -5.91
CA HIS A 110 5.00 8.53 -4.76
C HIS A 110 4.03 8.52 -3.56
N LEU A 111 2.91 7.80 -3.64
CA LEU A 111 1.94 7.71 -2.56
C LEU A 111 2.55 7.23 -1.21
N PRO A 112 3.43 6.22 -1.16
CA PRO A 112 4.01 5.76 0.11
C PRO A 112 4.79 6.85 0.84
N HIS A 113 5.53 7.68 0.11
CA HIS A 113 6.30 8.79 0.69
C HIS A 113 5.42 9.91 1.26
N ARG A 114 4.12 9.94 0.95
CA ARG A 114 3.16 10.86 1.58
C ARG A 114 2.59 10.29 2.88
N ILE A 115 2.59 8.97 3.02
CA ILE A 115 2.01 8.25 4.16
C ILE A 115 3.05 8.12 5.26
N TRP A 116 4.25 7.64 4.92
CA TRP A 116 5.34 7.43 5.86
C TRP A 116 6.46 8.43 5.61
N ARG A 117 7.00 8.97 6.70
CA ARG A 117 8.18 9.84 6.67
C ARG A 117 9.44 9.09 6.22
N VAL A 118 9.55 7.82 6.59
CA VAL A 118 10.63 6.91 6.20
C VAL A 118 9.99 5.61 5.74
N VAL A 119 10.17 5.25 4.46
CA VAL A 119 9.62 4.01 3.88
C VAL A 119 10.50 3.53 2.74
N THR A 120 10.75 2.23 2.71
CA THR A 120 11.40 1.58 1.58
C THR A 120 10.33 1.16 0.58
N VAL A 121 10.31 1.82 -0.57
CA VAL A 121 9.35 1.49 -1.64
C VAL A 121 9.97 0.44 -2.56
N LEU A 122 9.37 -0.76 -2.57
CA LEU A 122 9.80 -1.80 -3.50
C LEU A 122 8.93 -1.80 -4.76
N PRO A 123 9.52 -1.89 -5.97
CA PRO A 123 8.74 -1.96 -7.19
C PRO A 123 7.88 -3.21 -7.23
N ALA A 124 6.61 -3.08 -7.67
CA ALA A 124 5.70 -4.22 -7.83
C ALA A 124 6.27 -5.34 -8.72
N ALA A 125 7.12 -5.00 -9.70
CA ALA A 125 7.81 -5.95 -10.57
C ALA A 125 8.68 -6.99 -9.83
N PHE A 126 9.07 -6.73 -8.58
CA PHE A 126 9.79 -7.73 -7.76
C PHE A 126 8.87 -8.82 -7.19
N PHE A 127 7.55 -8.61 -7.22
CA PHE A 127 6.55 -9.47 -6.57
C PHE A 127 5.47 -9.95 -7.54
N VAL A 128 5.59 -9.60 -8.81
CA VAL A 128 4.58 -9.83 -9.84
C VAL A 128 5.26 -10.42 -11.07
N PHE A 129 4.92 -11.67 -11.39
CA PHE A 129 5.22 -12.35 -12.65
C PHE A 129 4.00 -13.17 -13.06
#